data_AF-A0A832UIJ3-F1
#
_entry.id   AF-A0A832UIJ3-F1
#
_cell.length_a   1.000
_cell.length_b   1.000
_cell.length_c   1.000
_cell.angle_alpha   90.00
_cell.angle_beta   90.00
_cell.angle_gamma   90.00
#
_symmetry.space_group_name_H-M   'P 1'
#
loop_
_entity.id
_entity.type
_entity.pdbx_description
1 polymer ?
#
loop_
_entity_poly.entity_id
_entity_poly.type
_entity_poly.pdbx_seq_one_letter_code
_entity_poly.pdbx_strand_id
1 'polypeptide(L)'
;MHATLATTLRNRYSAGLPQARTTIYAGSPVNYRSFPMIMTPPIKEDQLAEILLRSDGVLTRARMINASLRLLGINCSELDTLAGAGSVQLASVQEMSRSKNRSDLRTALTRFRMTVMTLRDAYRDILVREDLPGETAQGVLSVAQSLDVTAVKAAIA
;
A
#
# COMPACT_ATOMS: atom_id res chain seq x y z
N MET A 1 -22.07 15.07 4.92
CA MET A 1 -22.21 13.79 5.65
C MET A 1 -20.83 13.19 5.98
N HIS A 2 -20.04 13.83 6.84
CA HIS A 2 -18.66 13.42 7.19
C HIS A 2 -18.51 12.84 8.61
N ALA A 3 -19.62 12.55 9.29
CA ALA A 3 -19.62 12.14 10.71
C ALA A 3 -19.57 10.62 10.92
N THR A 4 -19.69 9.80 9.88
CA THR A 4 -19.84 8.34 10.03
C THR A 4 -18.52 7.61 10.22
N LEU A 5 -17.41 8.04 9.61
CA LEU A 5 -16.15 7.28 9.65
C LEU A 5 -15.45 7.36 11.01
N ALA A 6 -15.42 8.56 11.62
CA ALA A 6 -14.84 8.77 12.95
C ALA A 6 -15.64 8.06 14.06
N THR A 7 -16.97 8.02 13.94
CA THR A 7 -17.86 7.34 14.88
C THR A 7 -17.73 5.81 14.75
N THR A 8 -17.53 5.30 13.53
CA THR A 8 -17.27 3.87 13.29
C THR A 8 -15.90 3.45 13.84
N LEU A 9 -14.88 4.31 13.78
CA LEU A 9 -13.57 4.04 14.38
C LEU A 9 -13.62 4.06 15.92
N ARG A 10 -14.41 4.96 16.52
CA ARG A 10 -14.62 4.99 17.99
C ARG A 10 -15.36 3.75 18.51
N ASN A 11 -16.32 3.23 17.75
CA ASN A 11 -17.07 2.03 18.12
C ASN A 11 -16.27 0.71 18.00
N ARG A 12 -15.06 0.71 17.38
CA ARG A 12 -14.18 -0.48 17.30
C ARG A 12 -13.53 -0.87 18.62
N TYR A 13 -13.58 -0.01 19.65
CA TYR A 13 -12.95 -0.30 20.94
C TYR A 13 -13.72 -1.32 21.80
N SER A 14 -14.96 -1.67 21.46
CA SER A 14 -15.83 -2.40 22.41
C SER A 14 -16.47 -3.69 21.87
N ALA A 15 -16.38 -3.99 20.58
CA ALA A 15 -16.95 -5.23 20.05
C ALA A 15 -16.22 -5.71 18.78
N GLY A 16 -15.31 -6.65 18.96
CA GLY A 16 -15.14 -7.74 18.01
C GLY A 16 -14.23 -7.50 16.81
N LEU A 17 -12.94 -7.78 17.00
CA LEU A 17 -12.01 -8.21 15.95
C LEU A 17 -12.62 -9.21 14.92
N PRO A 18 -13.59 -10.08 15.24
CA PRO A 18 -14.26 -10.94 14.25
C PRO A 18 -15.07 -10.20 13.17
N GLN A 19 -15.63 -9.01 13.45
CA GLN A 19 -16.40 -8.25 12.46
C GLN A 19 -15.52 -7.43 11.51
N ALA A 20 -14.28 -7.13 11.93
CA ALA A 20 -13.29 -6.51 11.05
C ALA A 20 -12.88 -7.47 9.91
N ARG A 21 -12.78 -8.79 10.20
CA ARG A 21 -12.48 -9.81 9.18
C ARG A 21 -13.53 -9.86 8.07
N THR A 22 -14.83 -9.79 8.40
CA THR A 22 -15.90 -9.81 7.39
C THR A 22 -16.03 -8.49 6.62
N THR A 23 -15.78 -7.35 7.26
CA THR A 23 -15.90 -6.04 6.59
C THR A 23 -14.73 -5.77 5.65
N ILE A 24 -13.51 -6.26 5.96
CA ILE A 24 -12.36 -6.19 5.05
C ILE A 24 -12.63 -7.03 3.78
N TYR A 25 -13.30 -8.18 3.90
CA TYR A 25 -13.69 -9.00 2.75
C TYR A 25 -14.89 -8.44 1.98
N ALA A 26 -15.90 -7.87 2.64
CA ALA A 26 -17.06 -7.25 1.98
C ALA A 26 -16.71 -5.93 1.28
N GLY A 27 -15.68 -5.23 1.76
CA GLY A 27 -15.17 -3.99 1.16
C GLY A 27 -14.04 -4.20 0.16
N SER A 28 -13.59 -5.45 -0.09
CA SER A 28 -12.63 -5.74 -1.16
C SER A 28 -13.42 -5.84 -2.46
N PRO A 29 -13.49 -4.78 -3.28
CA PRO A 29 -14.34 -4.81 -4.44
C PRO A 29 -13.70 -5.78 -5.43
N VAL A 30 -14.50 -6.77 -5.82
CA VAL A 30 -14.34 -7.57 -7.04
C VAL A 30 -14.22 -6.69 -8.31
N ASN A 31 -14.32 -5.35 -8.18
CA ASN A 31 -14.22 -4.36 -9.25
C ASN A 31 -12.81 -4.01 -9.73
N TYR A 32 -11.73 -4.58 -9.18
CA TYR A 32 -10.39 -4.32 -9.72
C TYR A 32 -10.03 -5.17 -10.96
N ARG A 33 -10.94 -5.99 -11.47
CA ARG A 33 -10.71 -6.86 -12.64
C ARG A 33 -10.86 -6.18 -14.01
N SER A 34 -11.18 -4.90 -14.07
CA SER A 34 -11.20 -4.17 -15.34
C SER A 34 -11.05 -2.67 -15.09
N PHE A 35 -9.81 -2.22 -14.93
CA PHE A 35 -9.53 -0.82 -15.24
C PHE A 35 -9.51 -0.69 -16.77
N PRO A 36 -10.43 0.07 -17.37
CA PRO A 36 -10.18 0.55 -18.72
C PRO A 36 -8.86 1.33 -18.68
N MET A 37 -8.05 1.28 -19.74
CA MET A 37 -6.96 2.23 -19.94
C MET A 37 -7.56 3.63 -19.94
N ILE A 38 -7.70 4.24 -18.77
CA ILE A 38 -8.10 5.63 -18.66
C ILE A 38 -6.89 6.40 -19.20
N MET A 39 -7.05 6.96 -20.39
CA MET A 39 -6.18 7.99 -20.96
C MET A 39 -6.16 9.17 -19.98
N THR A 40 -5.31 9.10 -18.96
CA THR A 40 -5.10 10.21 -18.02
C THR A 40 -4.34 11.34 -18.74
N PRO A 41 -4.72 12.61 -18.51
CA PRO A 41 -3.95 13.75 -19.00
C PRO A 41 -2.50 13.66 -18.50
N PRO A 42 -1.53 14.30 -19.18
CA PRO A 42 -0.15 14.32 -18.71
C PRO A 42 -0.07 14.86 -17.28
N ILE A 43 0.50 14.07 -16.38
CA ILE A 43 0.69 14.44 -14.97
C ILE A 43 1.57 15.68 -14.89
N LYS A 44 1.15 16.63 -14.05
CA LYS A 44 1.98 17.80 -13.70
C LYS A 44 3.15 17.29 -12.85
N GLU A 45 4.38 17.69 -13.17
CA GLU A 45 5.60 17.21 -12.51
C GLU A 45 5.53 17.30 -10.96
N ASP A 46 4.87 18.34 -10.43
CA ASP A 46 4.64 18.52 -8.99
C ASP A 46 3.84 17.38 -8.34
N GLN A 47 2.83 16.83 -9.05
CA GLN A 47 2.02 15.72 -8.54
C GLN A 47 2.82 14.42 -8.52
N LEU A 48 3.68 14.19 -9.51
CA LEU A 48 4.56 13.02 -9.53
C LEU A 48 5.56 13.09 -8.38
N ALA A 49 6.18 14.25 -8.13
CA ALA A 49 7.10 14.42 -7.01
C ALA A 49 6.45 14.11 -5.65
N GLU A 50 5.22 14.58 -5.41
CA GLU A 50 4.45 14.26 -4.20
C GLU A 50 4.18 12.75 -4.07
N ILE A 51 3.79 12.09 -5.17
CA ILE A 51 3.54 10.65 -5.20
C ILE A 51 4.79 9.88 -4.82
N LEU A 52 5.95 10.27 -5.36
CA LEU A 52 7.21 9.59 -5.12
C LEU A 52 7.65 9.74 -3.65
N LEU A 53 7.57 10.96 -3.10
CA LEU A 53 7.90 11.21 -1.70
C LEU A 53 6.99 10.41 -0.75
N ARG A 54 5.69 10.40 -1.02
CA ARG A 54 4.72 9.63 -0.22
C ARG A 54 5.00 8.13 -0.32
N SER A 55 5.31 7.64 -1.51
CA SER A 55 5.62 6.23 -1.76
C SER A 55 6.83 5.76 -0.95
N ASP A 56 7.89 6.58 -0.89
CA ASP A 56 9.10 6.29 -0.13
C ASP A 56 8.82 6.21 1.38
N GLY A 57 8.04 7.15 1.90
CA GLY A 57 7.60 7.13 3.29
C GLY A 57 6.77 5.88 3.64
N VAL A 58 5.94 5.38 2.72
CA VAL A 58 5.17 4.14 2.93
C VAL A 58 6.09 2.92 2.97
N LEU A 59 7.07 2.81 2.07
CA LEU A 59 8.02 1.70 2.05
C LEU A 59 8.93 1.70 3.29
N THR A 60 9.31 2.89 3.78
CA THR A 60 10.06 3.02 5.04
C THR A 60 9.25 2.51 6.22
N ARG A 61 7.98 2.92 6.34
CA ARG A 61 7.08 2.40 7.38
C ARG A 61 6.83 0.91 7.26
N ALA A 62 6.74 0.38 6.04
CA ALA A 62 6.61 -1.05 5.80
C ALA A 62 7.80 -1.82 6.42
N ARG A 63 9.04 -1.36 6.21
CA ARG A 63 10.22 -1.96 6.84
C ARG A 63 10.21 -1.88 8.37
N MET A 64 9.74 -0.76 8.93
CA MET A 64 9.59 -0.62 10.38
C MET A 64 8.59 -1.64 10.93
N ILE A 65 7.44 -1.81 10.28
CA ILE A 65 6.45 -2.83 10.67
C ILE A 65 7.01 -4.24 10.51
N ASN A 66 7.77 -4.53 9.44
CA ASN A 66 8.44 -5.82 9.30
C ASN A 66 9.38 -6.09 10.47
N ALA A 67 10.13 -5.09 10.94
CA ALA A 67 10.97 -5.24 12.11
C ALA A 67 10.14 -5.57 13.37
N SER A 68 9.01 -4.89 13.58
CA SER A 68 8.09 -5.19 14.69
C SER A 68 7.49 -6.60 14.59
N LEU A 69 7.11 -7.05 13.40
CA LEU A 69 6.60 -8.41 13.16
C LEU A 69 7.65 -9.47 13.45
N ARG A 70 8.92 -9.23 13.08
CA ARG A 70 10.02 -10.15 13.39
C ARG A 70 10.26 -10.30 14.89
N LEU A 71 10.05 -9.25 15.68
CA LEU A 71 10.13 -9.35 17.15
C LEU A 71 9.05 -10.28 17.73
N LEU A 72 7.95 -10.50 17.00
CA LEU A 72 6.89 -11.45 17.34
C LEU A 72 7.14 -12.85 16.76
N GLY A 73 8.29 -13.08 16.11
CA GLY A 73 8.62 -14.37 15.50
C GLY A 73 8.01 -14.61 14.11
N ILE A 74 7.37 -13.58 13.51
CA ILE A 74 6.74 -13.72 12.19
C ILE A 74 7.78 -13.60 11.09
N ASN A 75 7.78 -14.56 10.16
CA ASN A 75 8.67 -14.55 9.02
C ASN A 75 8.28 -13.43 8.04
N CYS A 76 9.17 -12.45 7.87
CA CYS A 76 8.96 -11.29 7.00
C CYS A 76 9.82 -11.31 5.72
N SER A 77 10.51 -12.41 5.39
CA SER A 77 11.44 -12.45 4.25
C SER A 77 10.81 -12.01 2.91
N GLU A 78 9.57 -12.41 2.66
CA GLU A 78 8.82 -12.00 1.46
C GLU A 78 8.49 -10.50 1.50
N LEU A 79 8.00 -10.00 2.64
CA LEU A 79 7.69 -8.58 2.84
C LEU A 79 8.93 -7.70 2.64
N ASP A 80 10.10 -8.15 3.11
CA ASP A 80 11.36 -7.44 2.97
C ASP A 80 11.84 -7.41 1.53
N THR A 81 11.72 -8.53 0.83
CA THR A 81 12.04 -8.64 -0.59
C THR A 81 11.18 -7.68 -1.41
N LEU A 82 9.87 -7.66 -1.16
CA LEU A 82 8.92 -6.78 -1.83
C LEU A 82 9.15 -5.30 -1.49
N ALA A 83 9.41 -4.96 -0.22
CA ALA A 83 9.72 -3.59 0.20
C ALA A 83 11.07 -3.10 -0.35
N GLY A 84 12.06 -4.00 -0.48
CA GLY A 84 13.33 -3.72 -1.14
C GLY A 84 13.16 -3.47 -2.64
N ALA A 85 12.49 -4.39 -3.34
CA ALA A 85 12.17 -4.25 -4.76
C ALA A 85 11.37 -2.97 -5.06
N GLY A 86 10.38 -2.65 -4.21
CA GLY A 86 9.59 -1.44 -4.30
C GLY A 86 10.45 -0.17 -4.24
N SER A 87 11.43 -0.10 -3.33
CA SER A 87 12.32 1.08 -3.26
C SER A 87 13.26 1.19 -4.46
N VAL A 88 13.79 0.07 -4.95
CA VAL A 88 14.63 0.09 -6.17
C VAL A 88 13.83 0.58 -7.38
N GLN A 89 12.60 0.08 -7.53
CA GLN A 89 11.68 0.52 -8.59
C GLN A 89 11.32 2.00 -8.43
N LEU A 90 11.07 2.46 -7.21
CA LEU A 90 10.77 3.86 -6.93
C LEU A 90 11.94 4.79 -7.29
N ALA A 91 13.17 4.40 -6.95
CA ALA A 91 14.37 5.14 -7.34
C ALA A 91 14.55 5.19 -8.87
N SER A 92 14.25 4.08 -9.56
CA SER A 92 14.25 4.05 -11.03
C SER A 92 13.20 5.00 -11.63
N VAL A 93 11.99 5.06 -11.06
CA VAL A 93 10.95 6.01 -11.48
C VAL A 93 11.39 7.46 -11.25
N GLN A 94 12.04 7.77 -10.13
CA GLN A 94 12.60 9.09 -9.86
C GLN A 94 13.62 9.52 -10.93
N GLU A 95 14.52 8.61 -11.32
CA GLU A 95 15.53 8.89 -12.35
C GLU A 95 14.93 9.04 -13.76
N MET A 96 13.96 8.18 -14.10
CA MET A 96 13.23 8.28 -15.37
C MET A 96 12.39 9.56 -15.47
N SER A 97 11.87 10.04 -14.35
CA SER A 97 11.18 11.33 -14.27
C SER A 97 12.11 12.50 -14.60
N ARG A 98 13.37 12.46 -14.13
CA ARG A 98 14.37 13.51 -14.40
C ARG A 98 14.84 13.51 -15.85
N SER A 99 15.00 12.33 -16.44
CA SER A 99 15.44 12.15 -17.83
C SER A 99 14.33 12.33 -18.87
N LYS A 100 13.09 12.67 -18.46
CA LYS A 100 11.92 12.92 -19.33
C LYS A 100 11.56 11.75 -20.27
N ASN A 101 12.01 10.54 -19.96
CA ASN A 101 11.72 9.35 -20.75
C ASN A 101 10.33 8.77 -20.38
N ARG A 102 9.28 9.27 -21.03
CA ARG A 102 7.89 9.00 -20.63
C ARG A 102 7.41 7.56 -20.89
N SER A 103 7.95 6.87 -21.89
CA SER A 103 7.57 5.48 -22.18
C SER A 103 8.08 4.55 -21.09
N ASP A 104 9.36 4.71 -20.74
CA ASP A 104 10.00 3.88 -19.72
C ASP A 104 9.48 4.20 -18.32
N LEU A 105 9.16 5.47 -18.05
CA LEU A 105 8.52 5.92 -16.81
C LEU A 105 7.20 5.20 -16.53
N ARG A 106 6.31 5.09 -17.53
CA ARG A 106 5.02 4.38 -17.37
C ARG A 106 5.20 2.90 -17.07
N THR A 107 6.17 2.27 -17.73
CA THR A 107 6.51 0.86 -17.50
C THR A 107 7.04 0.67 -16.09
N ALA A 108 7.93 1.55 -15.63
CA ALA A 108 8.50 1.53 -14.28
C ALA A 108 7.42 1.75 -13.20
N LEU A 109 6.51 2.72 -13.40
CA LEU A 109 5.37 2.96 -12.51
C LEU A 109 4.42 1.76 -12.45
N THR A 110 4.19 1.08 -13.58
CA THR A 110 3.36 -0.13 -13.62
C THR A 110 4.00 -1.26 -12.82
N ARG A 111 5.31 -1.50 -12.97
CA ARG A 111 6.04 -2.48 -12.18
C ARG A 111 6.00 -2.13 -10.69
N PHE A 112 6.24 -0.86 -10.36
CA PHE A 112 6.15 -0.35 -9.00
C PHE A 112 4.77 -0.60 -8.39
N ARG A 113 3.70 -0.28 -9.12
CA ARG A 113 2.33 -0.53 -8.69
C ARG A 113 2.08 -1.99 -8.35
N MET A 114 2.52 -2.90 -9.23
CA MET A 114 2.34 -4.34 -9.01
C MET A 114 3.04 -4.80 -7.73
N THR A 115 4.29 -4.39 -7.50
CA THR A 115 5.04 -4.73 -6.28
C THR A 115 4.34 -4.22 -5.03
N VAL A 116 3.84 -2.97 -5.05
CA VAL A 116 3.10 -2.37 -3.94
C VAL A 116 1.79 -3.12 -3.65
N MET A 117 1.07 -3.56 -4.68
CA MET A 117 -0.14 -4.36 -4.53
C MET A 117 0.17 -5.73 -3.91
N THR A 118 1.23 -6.41 -4.37
CA THR A 118 1.66 -7.68 -3.78
C THR A 118 2.06 -7.51 -2.32
N LEU A 119 2.82 -6.45 -1.99
CA LEU A 119 3.21 -6.16 -0.62
C LEU A 119 2.00 -5.90 0.29
N ARG A 120 1.01 -5.16 -0.21
CA ARG A 120 -0.26 -4.93 0.50
C ARG A 120 -0.97 -6.25 0.78
N ASP A 121 -1.08 -7.12 -0.22
CA ASP A 121 -1.80 -8.37 -0.10
C ASP A 121 -1.11 -9.32 0.89
N ALA A 122 0.22 -9.31 0.94
CA ALA A 122 0.99 -10.03 1.96
C ALA A 122 0.73 -9.50 3.38
N TYR A 123 0.65 -8.17 3.60
CA TYR A 123 0.26 -7.63 4.90
C TYR A 123 -1.17 -7.98 5.30
N ARG A 124 -2.10 -8.02 4.34
CA ARG A 124 -3.48 -8.44 4.59
C ARG A 124 -3.55 -9.92 4.95
N ASP A 125 -2.74 -10.76 4.33
CA ASP A 125 -2.65 -12.18 4.65
C ASP A 125 -2.11 -12.40 6.08
N ILE A 126 -1.11 -11.63 6.51
CA ILE A 126 -0.61 -11.65 7.90
C ILE A 126 -1.71 -11.29 8.91
N LEU A 127 -2.51 -10.25 8.63
CA LEU A 127 -3.65 -9.88 9.49
C LEU A 127 -4.70 -10.99 9.60
N VAL A 128 -4.77 -11.89 8.62
CA VAL A 128 -5.70 -13.03 8.62
C VAL A 128 -5.09 -14.23 9.34
N ARG A 129 -3.80 -14.53 9.13
CA ARG A 129 -3.16 -15.74 9.64
C ARG A 129 -2.65 -15.62 11.06
N GLU A 130 -2.12 -14.45 11.42
CA GLU A 130 -1.41 -14.25 12.67
C GLU A 130 -2.31 -13.59 13.72
N ASP A 131 -2.20 -14.05 14.97
CA ASP A 131 -2.87 -13.41 16.11
C ASP A 131 -1.99 -12.27 16.64
N LEU A 132 -2.09 -11.12 16.00
CA LEU A 132 -1.25 -9.97 16.28
C LEU A 132 -1.76 -9.18 17.51
N PRO A 133 -0.85 -8.66 18.36
CA PRO A 133 -1.19 -7.64 19.35
C PRO A 133 -1.85 -6.43 18.67
N GLY A 134 -2.84 -5.82 19.33
CA GLY A 134 -3.67 -4.76 18.74
C GLY A 134 -2.89 -3.59 18.13
N GLU A 135 -1.81 -3.17 18.77
CA GLU A 135 -0.93 -2.10 18.25
C GLU A 135 -0.21 -2.52 16.96
N THR A 136 0.34 -3.74 16.92
CA THR A 136 1.00 -4.29 15.73
C THR A 136 0.00 -4.51 14.60
N ALA A 137 -1.18 -5.06 14.90
CA ALA A 137 -2.26 -5.24 13.92
C ALA A 137 -2.68 -3.90 13.30
N GLN A 138 -2.80 -2.85 14.12
CA GLN A 138 -3.10 -1.50 13.64
C GLN A 138 -1.98 -0.94 12.76
N GLY A 139 -0.72 -1.17 13.12
CA GLY A 139 0.45 -0.80 12.32
C GLY A 139 0.44 -1.46 10.93
N VAL A 140 0.21 -2.78 10.90
CA VAL A 140 0.10 -3.56 9.66
C VAL A 140 -1.05 -3.08 8.77
N LEU A 141 -2.24 -2.87 9.35
CA LEU A 141 -3.39 -2.35 8.62
C LEU A 141 -3.14 -0.96 8.03
N SER A 142 -2.50 -0.07 8.81
CA SER A 142 -2.14 1.28 8.37
C SER A 142 -1.18 1.27 7.17
N VAL A 143 -0.19 0.36 7.18
CA VAL A 143 0.71 0.16 6.04
C VAL A 143 -0.04 -0.40 4.83
N ALA A 144 -0.86 -1.43 5.00
CA ALA A 144 -1.65 -2.01 3.91
C ALA A 144 -2.56 -0.96 3.23
N GLN A 145 -3.27 -0.14 4.01
CA GLN A 145 -4.10 0.95 3.49
C GLN A 145 -3.26 2.03 2.79
N SER A 146 -2.06 2.33 3.30
CA SER A 146 -1.17 3.28 2.65
C SER A 146 -0.68 2.77 1.29
N LEU A 147 -0.37 1.47 1.20
CA LEU A 147 0.02 0.80 -0.04
C LEU A 147 -1.12 0.79 -1.08
N ASP A 148 -2.39 0.61 -0.65
CA ASP A 148 -3.55 0.78 -1.54
C ASP A 148 -3.57 2.15 -2.22
N VAL A 149 -3.45 3.21 -1.44
CA VAL A 149 -3.47 4.58 -1.99
C VAL A 149 -2.24 4.81 -2.88
N THR A 150 -1.07 4.29 -2.51
CA THR A 150 0.14 4.36 -3.34
C THR A 150 -0.07 3.66 -4.68
N ALA A 151 -0.66 2.47 -4.71
CA ALA A 151 -0.95 1.75 -5.94
C ALA A 151 -1.93 2.51 -6.85
N VAL A 152 -2.99 3.10 -6.27
CA VAL A 152 -3.94 3.93 -7.02
C VAL A 152 -3.25 5.16 -7.60
N LYS A 153 -2.45 5.87 -6.80
CA LYS A 153 -1.72 7.06 -7.27
C LYS A 153 -0.69 6.71 -8.37
N ALA A 154 -0.02 5.57 -8.26
CA ALA A 154 0.91 5.08 -9.29
C ALA A 154 0.19 4.66 -10.60
N ALA A 155 -1.09 4.31 -10.56
CA ALA A 155 -1.87 3.95 -11.75
C ALA A 155 -2.27 5.15 -12.61
N ILE A 156 -2.41 6.32 -11.98
CA ILE A 156 -2.81 7.57 -12.62
C ILE A 156 -1.63 8.51 -12.87
N ALA A 157 -0.41 8.07 -12.49
CA ALA A 157 0.88 8.72 -12.72
C ALA A 157 1.51 8.32 -14.08
#